data_AF-A0A2K3PN72-F1
#
_entry.id   AF-A0A2K3PN72-F1
#
_cell.length_a   1.000
_cell.length_b   1.000
_cell.length_c   1.000
_cell.angle_alpha   90.00
_cell.angle_beta   90.00
_cell.angle_gamma   90.00
#
_symmetry.space_group_name_H-M   'P 1'
#
loop_
_entity.id
_entity.type
_entity.pdbx_description
1 polymer ?
#
loop_
_entity_poly.entity_id
_entity_poly.type
_entity_poly.pdbx_seq_one_letter_code
_entity_poly.pdbx_strand_id
1 'polypeptide(L)'
;MMRYKEEKEAKKEAFRKYLESSGAVDALTKVLVSLYEQNDKPSSALEFIQQKLSCPSISEYEKLQAQFSDLQIRYNELLTAHHNTCKQESHIEYVRVLNVVL
;
A
#
# COMPACT_ATOMS: atom_id res chain seq x y z
N MET A 1 46.13 -19.69 13.46
CA MET A 1 45.84 -18.34 12.90
C MET A 1 45.27 -18.38 11.48
N MET A 2 45.79 -19.20 10.55
CA MET A 2 45.23 -19.33 9.19
C MET A 2 43.75 -19.73 9.14
N ARG A 3 43.34 -20.75 9.92
CA ARG A 3 41.96 -21.28 9.92
C ARG A 3 40.88 -20.26 10.33
N TYR A 4 41.21 -19.36 11.27
CA TYR A 4 40.31 -18.27 11.69
C TYR A 4 40.11 -17.21 10.59
N LYS A 5 41.14 -16.95 9.78
CA LYS A 5 41.05 -15.99 8.67
C LYS A 5 40.19 -16.57 7.54
N GLU A 6 40.38 -17.85 7.22
CA GLU A 6 39.57 -18.57 6.23
C GLU A 6 38.09 -18.64 6.63
N GLU A 7 37.78 -18.95 7.89
CA GLU A 7 36.40 -18.95 8.40
C GLU A 7 35.74 -17.57 8.33
N LYS A 8 36.51 -16.49 8.59
CA LYS A 8 36.02 -15.12 8.49
C LYS A 8 35.68 -14.74 7.04
N GLU A 9 36.58 -15.06 6.10
CA GLU A 9 36.33 -14.80 4.68
C GLU A 9 35.16 -15.63 4.15
N ALA A 10 35.01 -16.89 4.59
CA ALA A 10 33.88 -17.73 4.23
C ALA A 10 32.54 -17.14 4.70
N LYS A 11 32.46 -16.60 5.92
CA LYS A 11 31.26 -15.92 6.42
C LYS A 11 30.94 -14.66 5.63
N LYS A 12 31.96 -13.86 5.28
CA LYS A 12 31.80 -12.64 4.48
C LYS A 12 31.28 -12.97 3.08
N GLU A 13 31.82 -14.00 2.46
CA GLU A 13 31.39 -14.49 1.15
C GLU A 13 29.95 -15.02 1.18
N ALA A 14 29.59 -15.80 2.20
CA ALA A 14 28.23 -16.31 2.37
C ALA A 14 27.22 -15.16 2.52
N PHE A 15 27.56 -14.12 3.29
CA PHE A 15 26.70 -12.94 3.44
C PHE A 15 26.56 -12.16 2.13
N ARG A 16 27.64 -11.98 1.37
CA ARG A 16 27.60 -11.34 0.05
C ARG A 16 26.66 -12.10 -0.89
N LYS A 17 26.82 -13.42 -0.98
CA LYS A 17 25.95 -14.29 -1.79
C LYS A 17 24.48 -14.23 -1.34
N TYR A 18 24.21 -14.13 -0.04
CA TYR A 18 22.85 -13.96 0.47
C TYR A 18 22.22 -12.65 0.02
N LEU A 19 22.95 -11.53 0.09
CA LEU A 19 22.43 -10.23 -0.37
C LEU A 19 22.22 -10.21 -1.89
N GLU A 20 23.09 -10.88 -2.64
CA GLU A 20 22.95 -11.07 -4.10
C GLU A 20 21.74 -11.96 -4.43
N SER A 21 21.62 -13.14 -3.80
CA SER A 21 20.55 -14.12 -4.12
C SER A 21 19.16 -13.71 -3.63
N SER A 22 19.08 -12.94 -2.56
CA SER A 22 17.83 -12.34 -2.07
C SER A 22 17.37 -11.14 -2.90
N GLY A 23 18.20 -10.62 -3.81
CA GLY A 23 17.92 -9.42 -4.59
C GLY A 23 18.09 -8.11 -3.82
N ALA A 24 18.58 -8.13 -2.58
CA ALA A 24 18.80 -6.94 -1.77
C ALA A 24 19.79 -5.95 -2.43
N VAL A 25 20.87 -6.47 -3.03
CA VAL A 25 21.85 -5.63 -3.76
C VAL A 25 21.20 -4.94 -4.96
N ASP A 26 20.40 -5.67 -5.74
CA ASP A 26 19.71 -5.13 -6.92
C ASP A 26 18.69 -4.06 -6.54
N ALA A 27 17.88 -4.30 -5.50
CA ALA A 27 16.92 -3.33 -4.98
C ALA A 27 17.61 -2.04 -4.51
N LEU A 28 18.67 -2.15 -3.70
CA LEU A 28 19.45 -0.99 -3.24
C LEU A 28 20.09 -0.24 -4.43
N THR A 29 20.63 -0.97 -5.39
CA THR A 29 21.24 -0.38 -6.60
C THR A 29 20.21 0.43 -7.38
N LYS A 30 19.01 -0.13 -7.62
CA LYS A 30 17.92 0.56 -8.33
C LYS A 30 17.48 1.84 -7.62
N VAL A 31 17.37 1.83 -6.29
CA VAL A 31 17.01 3.04 -5.53
C VAL A 31 18.10 4.11 -5.65
N LEU A 32 19.38 3.73 -5.57
CA LEU A 32 20.50 4.65 -5.72
C LEU A 32 20.61 5.21 -7.15
N VAL A 33 20.37 4.38 -8.17
CA VAL A 33 20.28 4.84 -9.57
C VAL A 33 19.13 5.83 -9.74
N SER A 34 17.95 5.52 -9.20
CA SER A 34 16.80 6.42 -9.27
C SER A 34 17.05 7.77 -8.59
N LEU A 35 17.81 7.78 -7.48
CA LEU A 35 18.25 9.01 -6.81
C LEU A 35 19.28 9.77 -7.66
N TYR A 36 20.20 9.07 -8.32
CA TYR A 36 21.18 9.67 -9.22
C TYR A 36 20.53 10.31 -10.45
N GLU A 37 19.48 9.71 -10.99
CA GLU A 37 18.75 10.20 -12.17
C GLU A 37 17.80 11.36 -11.88
N GLN A 38 17.51 11.68 -10.61
CA GLN A 38 16.69 12.86 -10.28
C GLN A 38 17.33 14.14 -10.82
N ASN A 39 16.61 14.85 -11.70
CA ASN A 39 17.04 16.15 -12.24
C ASN A 39 17.20 17.20 -11.11
N ASP A 40 16.22 17.26 -10.20
CA ASP A 40 16.30 18.03 -8.96
C ASP A 40 16.61 17.10 -7.80
N LYS A 41 17.80 17.22 -7.20
CA LYS A 41 18.18 16.39 -6.06
C LYS A 41 17.26 16.70 -4.88
N PRO A 42 16.68 15.67 -4.23
CA PRO A 42 15.86 15.89 -3.06
C PRO A 42 16.70 16.55 -1.96
N SER A 43 16.07 17.39 -1.14
CA SER A 43 16.70 18.05 0.00
C SER A 43 17.26 17.04 1.01
N SER A 44 16.66 15.85 1.10
CA SER A 44 17.13 14.72 1.89
C SER A 44 17.21 13.45 1.05
N ALA A 45 18.44 13.02 0.75
CA ALA A 45 18.69 11.74 0.10
C ALA A 45 18.20 10.56 0.96
N LEU A 46 18.31 10.68 2.29
CA LEU A 46 17.90 9.63 3.22
C LEU A 46 16.39 9.39 3.18
N GLU A 47 15.59 10.45 3.20
CA GLU A 47 14.12 10.34 3.12
C GLU A 47 13.68 9.73 1.79
N PHE A 48 14.31 10.13 0.68
CA PHE A 48 14.03 9.54 -0.64
C PHE A 48 14.30 8.03 -0.66
N ILE A 49 15.46 7.61 -0.13
CA ILE A 49 15.83 6.19 -0.05
C ILE A 49 14.85 5.43 0.83
N GLN A 50 14.50 5.97 2.01
CA GLN A 50 13.52 5.36 2.91
C GLN A 50 12.18 5.18 2.20
N GLN A 51 11.65 6.22 1.56
CA GLN A 51 10.38 6.14 0.85
C GLN A 51 10.40 5.10 -0.29
N LYS A 52 11.51 5.00 -1.03
CA LYS A 52 11.65 4.05 -2.15
C LYS A 52 11.87 2.59 -1.69
N LEU A 53 12.48 2.38 -0.52
CA LEU A 53 12.69 1.05 0.07
C LEU A 53 11.52 0.60 0.96
N SER A 54 10.75 1.52 1.51
CA SER A 54 9.48 1.29 2.19
C SER A 54 8.40 0.89 1.18
N CYS A 55 8.62 -0.21 0.47
CA CYS A 55 7.55 -0.90 -0.22
C CYS A 55 6.73 -1.63 0.86
N PRO A 56 5.41 -1.38 0.98
CA PRO A 56 4.56 -2.26 1.77
C PRO A 56 4.81 -3.69 1.29
N SER A 57 4.99 -4.63 2.22
CA SER A 57 5.10 -6.04 1.83
C SER A 57 3.89 -6.42 0.98
N ILE A 58 4.04 -7.37 0.06
CA ILE A 58 2.94 -7.85 -0.78
C ILE A 58 1.72 -8.20 0.10
N SER A 59 1.95 -8.78 1.28
CA SER A 59 0.91 -9.09 2.27
C SER A 59 0.21 -7.85 2.85
N GLU A 60 0.94 -6.77 3.14
CA GLU A 60 0.35 -5.51 3.61
C GLU A 60 -0.45 -4.82 2.50
N TYR A 61 0.03 -4.88 1.26
CA TYR A 61 -0.69 -4.38 0.10
C TYR A 61 -2.00 -5.15 -0.12
N GLU A 62 -1.96 -6.49 -0.08
CA GLU A 62 -3.14 -7.34 -0.19
C GLU A 62 -4.15 -7.08 0.93
N LYS A 63 -3.69 -6.93 2.18
CA LYS A 63 -4.56 -6.56 3.30
C LYS A 63 -5.21 -5.20 3.09
N LEU A 64 -4.46 -4.21 2.62
CA LEU A 64 -4.99 -2.88 2.36
C LEU A 64 -6.02 -2.91 1.23
N GLN A 65 -5.76 -3.68 0.18
CA GLN A 65 -6.68 -3.87 -0.94
C GLN A 65 -7.98 -4.56 -0.50
N ALA A 66 -7.89 -5.57 0.38
CA ALA A 66 -9.06 -6.23 0.95
C ALA A 66 -9.92 -5.27 1.80
N GLN A 67 -9.27 -4.45 2.66
CA GLN A 67 -9.97 -3.44 3.45
C GLN A 67 -10.65 -2.39 2.58
N PHE A 68 -9.98 -1.94 1.52
CA PHE A 68 -10.56 -0.99 0.56
C PHE A 68 -11.80 -1.57 -0.14
N SER A 69 -11.72 -2.83 -0.57
CA SER A 69 -12.83 -3.54 -1.19
C SER A 69 -14.03 -3.68 -0.24
N ASP A 70 -13.80 -4.12 1.00
CA ASP A 70 -14.86 -4.23 2.03
C ASP A 70 -15.52 -2.88 2.30
N LEU A 71 -14.72 -1.81 2.42
CA LEU A 71 -15.24 -0.48 2.65
C LEU A 71 -16.07 0.03 1.47
N GLN A 72 -15.64 -0.24 0.24
CA GLN A 72 -16.37 0.14 -0.97
C GLN A 72 -17.72 -0.59 -1.08
N ILE A 73 -17.77 -1.87 -0.69
CA ILE A 73 -19.03 -2.64 -0.62
C ILE A 73 -19.98 -1.98 0.38
N ARG A 74 -19.54 -1.75 1.62
CA ARG A 74 -20.38 -1.12 2.66
C ARG A 74 -20.86 0.27 2.27
N TYR A 75 -20.01 1.06 1.62
CA TYR A 75 -20.39 2.38 1.12
C TYR A 75 -21.53 2.28 0.10
N ASN A 76 -21.45 1.36 -0.86
CA ASN A 76 -22.48 1.17 -1.88
C ASN A 76 -23.79 0.63 -1.29
N GLU A 77 -23.71 -0.29 -0.32
CA GLU A 77 -24.87 -0.79 0.41
C GLU A 77 -25.58 0.34 1.15
N LEU A 78 -24.82 1.15 1.89
CA LEU A 78 -25.35 2.30 2.61
C LEU A 78 -25.98 3.33 1.67
N LEU A 79 -25.32 3.63 0.54
CA LEU A 79 -25.83 4.54 -0.47
C LEU A 79 -27.15 4.05 -1.07
N THR A 80 -27.24 2.74 -1.34
CA THR A 80 -28.47 2.11 -1.86
C THR A 80 -29.59 2.16 -0.83
N ALA A 81 -29.30 1.83 0.42
CA ALA A 81 -30.26 1.90 1.52
C ALA A 81 -30.79 3.33 1.69
N HIS A 82 -29.91 4.33 1.71
CA HIS A 82 -30.28 5.74 1.80
C HIS A 82 -31.21 6.17 0.65
N HIS A 83 -30.85 5.81 -0.59
CA HIS A 83 -31.69 6.12 -1.77
C HIS A 83 -33.09 5.53 -1.68
N ASN A 84 -33.19 4.28 -1.19
CA ASN A 84 -34.48 3.61 -1.02
C ASN A 84 -35.33 4.27 0.08
N THR A 85 -34.71 4.66 1.20
CA THR A 85 -35.39 5.38 2.28
C THR A 85 -35.96 6.71 1.80
N CYS A 86 -35.17 7.54 1.09
CA CYS A 86 -35.67 8.81 0.55
C CYS A 86 -36.85 8.64 -0.42
N LYS A 87 -36.84 7.58 -1.24
CA LYS A 87 -37.96 7.24 -2.12
C LYS A 87 -39.21 6.83 -1.33
N GLN A 88 -39.05 6.07 -0.26
CA GLN A 88 -40.18 5.69 0.59
C GLN A 88 -40.76 6.90 1.33
N GLU A 89 -39.92 7.77 1.89
CA GLU A 89 -40.36 8.99 2.57
C GLU A 89 -41.17 9.90 1.64
N SER A 90 -40.66 10.17 0.43
CA SER A 90 -41.39 10.97 -0.56
C SER A 90 -42.73 10.35 -0.98
N HIS A 91 -42.79 9.02 -1.12
CA HIS A 91 -44.06 8.32 -1.41
C HIS A 91 -45.06 8.40 -0.25
N ILE A 92 -44.59 8.24 1.00
CA ILE A 92 -45.43 8.36 2.20
C ILE A 92 -45.97 9.79 2.33
N GLU A 93 -45.13 10.80 2.10
CA GLU A 93 -45.51 12.22 2.09
C GLU A 93 -46.63 12.48 1.07
N TYR A 94 -46.48 11.96 -0.17
CA TYR A 94 -47.45 12.10 -1.24
C TYR A 94 -48.82 11.49 -0.89
N VAL A 95 -48.83 10.25 -0.38
CA VAL A 95 -50.08 9.57 0.04
C VAL A 95 -50.73 10.30 1.22
N ARG A 96 -49.93 10.80 2.17
CA ARG A 96 -50.43 11.59 3.31
C ARG A 96 -51.16 12.85 2.83
N VAL A 97 -50.57 13.59 1.89
CA VAL A 97 -51.18 14.81 1.34
C VAL A 97 -52.48 14.50 0.59
N LEU A 98 -52.50 13.45 -0.24
CA LEU A 98 -53.69 13.04 -0.98
C LEU A 98 -54.87 12.67 -0.07
N ASN A 99 -54.62 11.94 1.02
CA ASN A 99 -55.66 11.54 1.97
C ASN A 99 -56.20 12.70 2.82
N VAL A 100 -55.51 13.84 2.88
CA VAL A 100 -56.01 15.06 3.57
C VAL A 100 -56.88 15.92 2.65
N VAL A 101 -56.70 15.80 1.33
CA VAL A 101 -57.39 16.61 0.32
C VAL A 101 -58.67 15.94 -0.20
N LEU A 102 -58.81 14.62 -0.04
CA LEU A 102 -60.01 13.82 -0.37
C LEU A 102 -60.91 13.62 0.85
#